data_AF-A0A4R1WV34-F1
#
_entry.id   AF-A0A4R1WV34-F1
#
_cell.length_a   1.000
_cell.length_b   1.000
_cell.length_c   1.000
_cell.angle_alpha   90.00
_cell.angle_beta   90.00
_cell.angle_gamma   90.00
#
_symmetry.space_group_name_H-M   'P 1'
#
loop_
_entity.id
_entity.type
_entity.pdbx_description
1 polymer ?
#
loop_
_entity_poly.entity_id
_entity_poly.type
_entity_poly.pdbx_seq_one_letter_code
_entity_poly.pdbx_strand_id
1 'polypeptide(L)'
;MEPETWRYEYERTRYLREVHDVVLKRRFDDLAANLWSTDAAGNVTPPRSSESRQGLLRLLLHTELEQMGRGGEDARDFSEQALRDASAAGYVPPRLKSPFTGSPACYAKFGKRDHIRAAYERGALRIMPASSYDDPSLNSAQADKELEHATVTPNEHLMFKLYGLNAEGKEVEVPVQKKELFRYMMVPDFYVWCCGLSYDARLFHEFEAEAVLVVRDQEAFSSRVRDAVKAKVPSGEVIDGPLSYYDPYTIRRDQLIPIFSKNLRYLYQNEYRFAWTMPAGSALEPFFIEIGPMSDIAEFYETV
;
A
#
# COMPACT_ATOMS: atom_id res chain seq x y z
N MET A 1 0.09 -19.92 -14.34
CA MET A 1 0.13 -19.39 -15.72
C MET A 1 1.60 -19.35 -16.12
N GLU A 2 1.96 -19.78 -17.33
CA GLU A 2 3.36 -20.00 -17.71
C GLU A 2 4.07 -18.67 -18.06
N PRO A 3 5.37 -18.50 -17.69
CA PRO A 3 6.15 -17.28 -17.98
C PRO A 3 6.13 -16.83 -19.45
N GLU A 4 6.03 -17.77 -20.40
CA GLU A 4 5.94 -17.48 -21.84
C GLU A 4 4.66 -16.70 -22.21
N THR A 5 3.53 -16.97 -21.54
CA THR A 5 2.30 -16.21 -21.75
C THR A 5 2.50 -14.75 -21.36
N TRP A 6 3.13 -14.50 -20.20
CA TRP A 6 3.40 -13.14 -19.72
C TRP A 6 4.41 -12.40 -20.59
N ARG A 7 5.46 -13.10 -21.07
CA ARG A 7 6.39 -12.54 -22.06
C ARG A 7 5.63 -12.06 -23.31
N TYR A 8 4.81 -12.93 -23.89
CA TYR A 8 4.01 -12.59 -25.07
C TYR A 8 3.04 -11.42 -24.83
N GLU A 9 2.41 -11.36 -23.64
CA GLU A 9 1.58 -10.22 -23.24
C GLU A 9 2.37 -8.90 -23.21
N TYR A 10 3.57 -8.92 -22.64
CA TYR A 10 4.43 -7.74 -22.59
C TYR A 10 4.88 -7.31 -23.98
N GLU A 11 5.39 -8.23 -24.79
CA GLU A 11 5.93 -7.95 -26.13
C GLU A 11 4.90 -7.31 -27.07
N ARG A 12 3.62 -7.66 -26.92
CA ARG A 12 2.52 -7.09 -27.73
C ARG A 12 2.24 -5.61 -27.44
N THR A 13 2.46 -5.16 -26.22
CA THR A 13 2.03 -3.81 -25.78
C THR A 13 3.21 -2.91 -25.48
N ARG A 14 4.28 -3.48 -24.91
CA ARG A 14 5.46 -2.79 -24.38
C ARG A 14 5.09 -1.49 -23.67
N TYR A 15 4.13 -1.58 -22.76
CA TYR A 15 3.55 -0.42 -22.07
C TYR A 15 4.58 0.34 -21.22
N LEU A 16 5.73 -0.25 -20.93
CA LEU A 16 6.82 0.39 -20.18
C LEU A 16 7.90 1.03 -21.08
N ARG A 17 7.79 0.98 -22.41
CA ARG A 17 8.88 1.36 -23.34
C ARG A 17 9.34 2.82 -23.27
N GLU A 18 8.51 3.72 -22.75
CA GLU A 18 8.82 5.15 -22.61
C GLU A 18 9.05 5.58 -21.16
N VAL A 19 8.96 4.64 -20.22
CA VAL A 19 9.22 4.89 -18.79
C VAL A 19 10.71 5.11 -18.58
N HIS A 20 11.11 6.12 -17.81
CA HIS A 20 12.53 6.37 -17.52
C HIS A 20 13.18 5.22 -16.71
N ASP A 21 14.46 4.94 -16.94
CA ASP A 21 15.18 3.85 -16.27
C ASP A 21 15.16 3.95 -14.73
N VAL A 22 15.25 5.17 -14.20
CA VAL A 22 15.15 5.42 -12.75
C VAL A 22 13.77 4.97 -12.21
N VAL A 23 12.71 5.22 -12.99
CA VAL A 23 11.34 4.83 -12.61
C VAL A 23 11.15 3.32 -12.77
N LEU A 24 11.72 2.70 -13.82
CA LEU A 24 11.73 1.24 -13.97
C LEU A 24 12.45 0.55 -12.81
N LYS A 25 13.61 1.08 -12.41
CA LYS A 25 14.34 0.56 -11.25
C LYS A 25 13.50 0.67 -9.97
N ARG A 26 12.92 1.84 -9.70
CA ARG A 26 12.05 2.02 -8.53
C ARG A 26 10.85 1.07 -8.55
N ARG A 27 10.20 0.93 -9.70
CA ARG A 27 9.10 -0.01 -9.91
C ARG A 27 9.53 -1.45 -9.60
N PHE A 28 10.69 -1.87 -10.09
CA PHE A 28 11.25 -3.19 -9.81
C PHE A 28 11.44 -3.39 -8.30
N ASP A 29 12.09 -2.43 -7.64
CA ASP A 29 12.35 -2.47 -6.20
C ASP A 29 11.01 -2.52 -5.40
N ASP A 30 10.03 -1.69 -5.76
CA ASP A 30 8.70 -1.65 -5.14
C ASP A 30 7.94 -2.99 -5.33
N LEU A 31 8.01 -3.62 -6.51
CA LEU A 31 7.39 -4.92 -6.77
C LEU A 31 8.09 -6.05 -6.00
N ALA A 32 9.43 -6.06 -6.01
CA ALA A 32 10.24 -7.07 -5.32
C ALA A 32 10.05 -6.99 -3.80
N ALA A 33 9.91 -5.78 -3.25
CA ALA A 33 9.58 -5.57 -1.84
C ALA A 33 8.25 -6.21 -1.43
N ASN A 34 7.36 -6.54 -2.37
CA ASN A 34 6.09 -7.22 -2.12
C ASN A 34 6.13 -8.74 -2.37
N LEU A 35 7.27 -9.31 -2.79
CA LEU A 35 7.45 -10.76 -3.02
C LEU A 35 7.70 -11.58 -1.75
N TRP A 36 7.51 -11.01 -0.58
CA TRP A 36 7.73 -11.73 0.67
C TRP A 36 6.83 -11.24 1.79
N SER A 37 6.55 -12.18 2.69
CA SER A 37 5.74 -12.05 3.90
C SER A 37 6.43 -12.88 4.98
N THR A 38 5.78 -13.06 6.12
CA THR A 38 6.27 -13.98 7.15
C THR A 38 5.21 -14.98 7.57
N ASP A 39 5.64 -16.10 8.14
CA ASP A 39 4.75 -16.98 8.89
C ASP A 39 4.53 -16.47 10.34
N ALA A 40 3.77 -17.23 11.13
CA ALA A 40 3.51 -16.93 12.54
C ALA A 40 4.78 -16.86 13.42
N ALA A 41 5.85 -17.55 13.02
CA ALA A 41 7.13 -17.56 13.73
C ALA A 41 8.08 -16.46 13.25
N GLY A 42 7.69 -15.68 12.23
CA GLY A 42 8.52 -14.64 11.63
C GLY A 42 9.52 -15.17 10.60
N ASN A 43 9.39 -16.40 10.10
CA ASN A 43 10.24 -16.87 9.00
C ASN A 43 9.78 -16.22 7.69
N VAL A 44 10.74 -15.87 6.82
CA VAL A 44 10.45 -15.28 5.51
C VAL A 44 9.78 -16.32 4.59
N THR A 45 8.61 -15.97 4.08
CA THR A 45 7.82 -16.79 3.14
C THR A 45 7.47 -16.00 1.89
N PRO A 46 7.03 -16.64 0.80
CA PRO A 46 6.34 -15.93 -0.28
C PRO A 46 5.07 -15.22 0.23
N PRO A 47 4.47 -14.31 -0.55
CA PRO A 47 3.21 -13.66 -0.21
C PRO A 47 2.10 -14.71 -0.07
N ARG A 48 1.23 -14.51 0.93
CA ARG A 48 0.19 -15.50 1.28
C ARG A 48 -0.87 -15.68 0.18
N SER A 49 -1.20 -14.60 -0.51
CA SER A 49 -2.14 -14.64 -1.64
C SER A 49 -1.43 -15.16 -2.89
N SER A 50 -1.82 -16.35 -3.34
CA SER A 50 -1.33 -16.94 -4.60
C SER A 50 -1.63 -16.05 -5.81
N GLU A 51 -2.80 -15.41 -5.82
CA GLU A 51 -3.21 -14.48 -6.89
C GLU A 51 -2.31 -13.24 -6.90
N SER A 52 -2.12 -12.60 -5.75
CA SER A 52 -1.26 -11.42 -5.65
C SER A 52 0.19 -11.75 -6.00
N ARG A 53 0.69 -12.92 -5.56
CA ARG A 53 2.01 -13.43 -5.94
C ARG A 53 2.14 -13.58 -7.45
N GLN A 54 1.19 -14.24 -8.12
CA GLN A 54 1.23 -14.38 -9.58
C GLN A 54 1.19 -13.02 -10.30
N GLY A 55 0.37 -12.09 -9.82
CA GLY A 55 0.33 -10.72 -10.34
C GLY A 55 1.67 -10.00 -10.22
N LEU A 56 2.33 -10.08 -9.05
CA LEU A 56 3.66 -9.49 -8.82
C LEU A 56 4.73 -10.09 -9.75
N LEU A 57 4.80 -11.42 -9.85
CA LEU A 57 5.77 -12.11 -10.70
C LEU A 57 5.62 -11.71 -12.17
N ARG A 58 4.37 -11.60 -12.65
CA ARG A 58 4.06 -11.10 -13.99
C ARG A 58 4.57 -9.67 -14.20
N LEU A 59 4.28 -8.75 -13.27
CA LEU A 59 4.70 -7.34 -13.38
C LEU A 59 6.22 -7.18 -13.26
N LEU A 60 6.89 -8.01 -12.47
CA LEU A 60 8.35 -8.04 -12.37
C LEU A 60 8.97 -8.50 -13.68
N LEU A 61 8.48 -9.61 -14.25
CA LEU A 61 8.94 -10.09 -15.55
C LEU A 61 8.78 -9.02 -16.64
N HIS A 62 7.63 -8.35 -16.71
CA HIS A 62 7.43 -7.25 -17.66
C HIS A 62 8.45 -6.12 -17.48
N THR A 63 8.80 -5.81 -16.22
CA THR A 63 9.77 -4.75 -15.89
C THR A 63 11.19 -5.16 -16.28
N GLU A 64 11.58 -6.40 -16.00
CA GLU A 64 12.88 -6.95 -16.39
C GLU A 64 13.04 -7.05 -17.91
N LEU A 65 12.02 -7.54 -18.62
CA LEU A 65 12.04 -7.61 -20.09
C LEU A 65 12.28 -6.23 -20.72
N GLU A 66 11.72 -5.17 -20.14
CA GLU A 66 11.99 -3.81 -20.61
C GLU A 66 13.42 -3.35 -20.31
N GLN A 67 13.93 -3.62 -19.11
CA GLN A 67 15.29 -3.25 -18.73
C GLN A 67 16.34 -3.99 -19.58
N MET A 68 16.17 -5.30 -19.77
CA MET A 68 17.06 -6.14 -20.59
C MET A 68 17.04 -5.70 -22.06
N GLY A 69 15.85 -5.43 -22.61
CA GLY A 69 15.70 -4.95 -23.98
C GLY A 69 16.39 -3.61 -24.25
N ARG A 70 16.59 -2.77 -23.23
CA ARG A 70 17.35 -1.51 -23.33
C ARG A 70 18.85 -1.69 -23.19
N GLY A 71 19.27 -2.60 -22.32
CA GLY A 71 20.68 -2.93 -22.09
C GLY A 71 21.30 -3.79 -23.21
N GLY A 72 20.48 -4.37 -24.09
CA GLY A 72 20.94 -5.36 -25.07
C GLY A 72 21.40 -6.66 -24.41
N GLU A 73 20.90 -6.94 -23.20
CA GLU A 73 21.20 -8.16 -22.47
C GLU A 73 20.21 -9.26 -22.83
N ASP A 74 20.70 -10.50 -22.89
CA ASP A 74 19.84 -11.67 -23.00
C ASP A 74 19.02 -11.87 -21.71
N ALA A 75 17.87 -12.54 -21.85
CA ALA A 75 16.99 -12.83 -20.73
C ALA A 75 17.76 -13.59 -19.63
N ARG A 76 17.86 -13.00 -18.43
CA ARG A 76 18.43 -13.69 -17.27
C ARG A 76 17.42 -14.68 -16.70
N ASP A 77 17.90 -15.74 -16.05
CA ASP A 77 17.04 -16.65 -15.31
C ASP A 77 16.37 -15.90 -14.15
N PHE A 78 15.05 -15.76 -14.24
CA PHE A 78 14.23 -15.17 -13.19
C PHE A 78 14.17 -16.11 -11.98
N SER A 79 14.75 -15.70 -10.85
CA SER A 79 14.71 -16.45 -9.60
C SER A 79 13.93 -15.69 -8.53
N GLU A 80 12.67 -16.09 -8.33
CA GLU A 80 11.83 -15.53 -7.27
C GLU A 80 12.49 -15.66 -5.89
N GLN A 81 13.12 -16.81 -5.62
CA GLN A 81 13.79 -17.05 -4.34
C GLN A 81 14.92 -16.02 -4.11
N ALA A 82 15.77 -15.79 -5.13
CA ALA A 82 16.85 -14.82 -5.02
C ALA A 82 16.34 -13.39 -4.82
N LEU A 83 15.27 -12.99 -5.52
CA LEU A 83 14.64 -11.68 -5.34
C LEU A 83 14.07 -11.52 -3.93
N ARG A 84 13.35 -12.53 -3.44
CA ARG A 84 12.81 -12.53 -2.08
C ARG A 84 13.92 -12.44 -1.04
N ASP A 85 14.99 -13.22 -1.16
CA ASP A 85 16.10 -13.20 -0.22
C ASP A 85 16.82 -11.83 -0.23
N ALA A 86 16.99 -11.23 -1.41
CA ALA A 86 17.54 -9.89 -1.52
C ALA A 86 16.64 -8.82 -0.90
N SER A 87 15.33 -8.87 -1.15
CA SER A 87 14.36 -7.92 -0.59
C SER A 87 14.15 -8.08 0.91
N ALA A 88 14.34 -9.28 1.46
CA ALA A 88 14.23 -9.57 2.88
C ALA A 88 15.57 -9.50 3.64
N ALA A 89 16.69 -9.18 2.97
CA ALA A 89 18.03 -9.28 3.56
C ALA A 89 18.24 -8.43 4.83
N GLY A 90 17.52 -7.31 4.96
CA GLY A 90 17.55 -6.44 6.14
C GLY A 90 16.56 -6.81 7.25
N TYR A 91 15.69 -7.80 7.03
CA TYR A 91 14.65 -8.17 7.97
C TYR A 91 15.21 -8.98 9.14
N VAL A 92 14.84 -8.56 10.35
CA VAL A 92 15.13 -9.29 11.58
C VAL A 92 13.79 -9.68 12.22
N PRO A 93 13.51 -10.98 12.42
CA PRO A 93 12.28 -11.42 13.07
C PRO A 93 12.11 -10.78 14.46
N PRO A 94 10.93 -10.24 14.78
CA PRO A 94 10.68 -9.63 16.08
C PRO A 94 10.71 -10.70 17.17
N ARG A 95 11.41 -10.42 18.27
CA ARG A 95 11.37 -11.28 19.45
C ARG A 95 10.19 -10.88 20.32
N LEU A 96 9.11 -11.66 20.27
CA LEU A 96 7.94 -11.45 21.12
C LEU A 96 8.16 -11.99 22.54
N LYS A 97 7.56 -11.33 23.54
CA LYS A 97 7.54 -11.83 24.93
C LYS A 97 6.73 -13.12 25.07
N SER A 98 5.68 -13.25 24.27
CA SER A 98 4.88 -14.47 24.12
C SER A 98 4.84 -14.84 22.63
N PRO A 99 5.01 -16.12 22.27
CA PRO A 99 4.92 -16.54 20.88
C PRO A 99 3.51 -16.27 20.34
N PHE A 100 3.41 -15.82 19.09
CA PHE A 100 2.11 -15.70 18.43
C PHE A 100 1.49 -17.08 18.28
N THR A 101 0.20 -17.20 18.60
CA THR A 101 -0.55 -18.45 18.47
C THR A 101 -1.76 -18.27 17.56
N GLY A 102 -2.25 -19.36 16.97
CA GLY A 102 -3.46 -19.36 16.15
C GLY A 102 -3.26 -18.94 14.68
N SER A 103 -4.39 -18.67 14.02
CA SER A 103 -4.43 -18.32 12.60
C SER A 103 -3.83 -16.93 12.33
N PRO A 104 -3.10 -16.71 11.24
CA PRO A 104 -2.70 -15.37 10.85
C PRO A 104 -3.87 -14.52 10.32
N ALA A 105 -5.02 -15.10 9.97
CA ALA A 105 -6.20 -14.34 9.53
C ALA A 105 -6.89 -13.67 10.73
N CYS A 106 -6.84 -12.33 10.77
CA CYS A 106 -7.33 -11.50 11.87
C CYS A 106 -7.25 -10.02 11.48
N TYR A 107 -7.90 -9.11 12.22
CA TYR A 107 -7.44 -7.71 12.15
C TYR A 107 -6.19 -7.52 13.00
N ALA A 108 -5.12 -7.03 12.40
CA ALA A 108 -3.84 -6.83 13.07
C ALA A 108 -3.43 -5.35 13.01
N LYS A 109 -3.34 -4.69 14.17
CA LYS A 109 -2.88 -3.30 14.28
C LYS A 109 -1.51 -3.26 14.97
N PHE A 110 -0.48 -2.86 14.22
CA PHE A 110 0.88 -2.70 14.72
C PHE A 110 1.12 -1.25 15.15
N GLY A 111 1.89 -1.04 16.21
CA GLY A 111 2.26 0.29 16.66
C GLY A 111 3.10 0.32 17.93
N LYS A 112 3.21 1.51 18.53
CA LYS A 112 3.90 1.71 19.81
C LYS A 112 3.16 1.02 20.95
N ARG A 113 3.93 0.48 21.90
CA ARG A 113 3.40 -0.40 22.95
C ARG A 113 2.25 0.24 23.72
N ASP A 114 2.43 1.48 24.15
CA ASP A 114 1.48 2.15 25.04
C ASP A 114 0.14 2.45 24.32
N HIS A 115 0.18 2.73 23.01
CA HIS A 115 -1.02 2.92 22.20
C HIS A 115 -1.77 1.61 21.98
N ILE A 116 -1.06 0.55 21.65
CA ILE A 116 -1.65 -0.77 21.42
C ILE A 116 -2.22 -1.36 22.73
N ARG A 117 -1.53 -1.14 23.85
CA ARG A 117 -2.00 -1.52 25.18
C ARG A 117 -3.26 -0.75 25.57
N ALA A 118 -3.30 0.57 25.36
CA ALA A 118 -4.49 1.37 25.60
C ALA A 118 -5.69 0.92 24.74
N ALA A 119 -5.43 0.56 23.47
CA ALA A 119 -6.45 -0.06 22.63
C ALA A 119 -6.94 -1.36 23.26
N TYR A 120 -6.04 -2.30 23.60
CA TYR A 120 -6.44 -3.58 24.18
C TYR A 120 -7.22 -3.47 25.50
N GLU A 121 -6.73 -2.69 26.46
CA GLU A 121 -7.26 -2.63 27.82
C GLU A 121 -8.54 -1.79 27.92
N ARG A 122 -8.67 -0.73 27.12
CA ARG A 122 -9.79 0.24 27.22
C ARG A 122 -10.63 0.37 25.95
N GLY A 123 -10.18 -0.21 24.85
CA GLY A 123 -10.78 0.03 23.54
C GLY A 123 -10.47 1.43 23.00
N ALA A 124 -9.41 2.08 23.47
CA ALA A 124 -9.06 3.44 23.07
C ALA A 124 -8.43 3.45 21.66
N LEU A 125 -9.20 3.91 20.66
CA LEU A 125 -8.76 3.98 19.26
C LEU A 125 -8.75 5.43 18.79
N ARG A 126 -7.67 5.80 18.08
CA ARG A 126 -7.53 7.11 17.45
C ARG A 126 -8.03 7.04 16.01
N ILE A 127 -9.02 7.88 15.68
CA ILE A 127 -9.52 8.07 14.33
C ILE A 127 -8.86 9.33 13.77
N MET A 128 -8.28 9.24 12.57
CA MET A 128 -7.49 10.30 11.96
C MET A 128 -8.11 10.72 10.62
N PRO A 129 -8.01 12.01 10.22
CA PRO A 129 -8.20 12.40 8.83
C PRO A 129 -7.19 11.71 7.92
N ALA A 130 -7.59 11.28 6.74
CA ALA A 130 -6.69 10.64 5.78
C ALA A 130 -5.59 11.60 5.29
N SER A 131 -5.88 12.90 5.23
CA SER A 131 -4.88 13.95 4.96
C SER A 131 -3.69 13.95 5.93
N SER A 132 -3.84 13.45 7.16
CA SER A 132 -2.77 13.42 8.16
C SER A 132 -1.63 12.45 7.84
N TYR A 133 -1.81 11.56 6.86
CA TYR A 133 -0.78 10.63 6.40
C TYR A 133 0.16 11.22 5.34
N ASP A 134 -0.15 12.40 4.78
CA ASP A 134 0.79 13.17 3.94
C ASP A 134 1.72 14.04 4.82
N ASP A 135 2.40 13.38 5.76
CA ASP A 135 3.33 14.00 6.70
C ASP A 135 4.75 13.44 6.49
N PRO A 136 5.74 14.28 6.16
CA PRO A 136 7.11 13.84 5.89
C PRO A 136 7.86 13.32 7.12
N SER A 137 7.33 13.52 8.34
CA SER A 137 7.89 12.95 9.57
C SER A 137 7.51 11.48 9.80
N LEU A 138 6.53 10.98 9.06
CA LEU A 138 6.13 9.57 9.10
C LEU A 138 7.15 8.69 8.38
N ASN A 139 7.27 7.44 8.82
CA ASN A 139 8.16 6.48 8.15
C ASN A 139 7.58 6.05 6.79
N SER A 140 8.40 5.37 5.99
CA SER A 140 8.01 4.99 4.61
C SER A 140 6.80 4.06 4.51
N ALA A 141 6.48 3.29 5.57
CA ALA A 141 5.30 2.43 5.63
C ALA A 141 4.03 3.21 6.03
N GLN A 142 4.17 4.37 6.68
CA GLN A 142 3.08 5.21 7.16
C GLN A 142 2.76 6.39 6.24
N ALA A 143 3.78 7.03 5.69
CA ALA A 143 3.62 8.20 4.83
C ALA A 143 2.93 7.80 3.53
N ASP A 144 1.76 8.37 3.25
CA ASP A 144 0.99 8.11 2.05
C ASP A 144 0.13 9.31 1.64
N LYS A 145 -0.04 9.48 0.33
CA LYS A 145 -0.92 10.51 -0.24
C LYS A 145 -2.32 9.93 -0.43
N GLU A 146 -2.97 9.61 0.69
CA GLU A 146 -4.26 8.90 0.72
C GLU A 146 -5.39 9.60 -0.07
N LEU A 147 -5.26 10.91 -0.32
CA LEU A 147 -6.25 11.72 -1.02
C LEU A 147 -5.98 11.87 -2.52
N GLU A 148 -4.90 11.29 -3.03
CA GLU A 148 -4.47 11.41 -4.41
C GLU A 148 -4.04 10.05 -4.98
N HIS A 149 -4.71 9.64 -6.05
CA HIS A 149 -4.29 8.49 -6.84
C HIS A 149 -3.94 8.93 -8.25
N ALA A 150 -2.84 8.40 -8.78
CA ALA A 150 -2.42 8.64 -10.15
C ALA A 150 -2.29 7.32 -10.92
N THR A 151 -2.84 7.29 -12.14
CA THR A 151 -2.54 6.26 -13.13
C THR A 151 -1.78 6.89 -14.28
N VAL A 152 -1.00 6.09 -15.00
CA VAL A 152 -0.28 6.50 -16.20
C VAL A 152 -1.04 5.96 -17.40
N THR A 153 -1.27 6.79 -18.42
CA THR A 153 -1.70 6.29 -19.72
C THR A 153 -0.47 5.92 -20.53
N PRO A 154 -0.14 4.61 -20.66
CA PRO A 154 1.15 4.23 -21.20
C PRO A 154 1.22 4.52 -22.70
N ASN A 155 2.39 4.95 -23.18
CA ASN A 155 2.67 5.19 -24.60
C ASN A 155 1.78 6.24 -25.31
N GLU A 156 0.93 6.96 -24.57
CA GLU A 156 0.13 8.05 -25.10
C GLU A 156 0.79 9.39 -24.87
N HIS A 157 0.74 10.25 -25.90
CA HIS A 157 1.31 11.58 -25.86
C HIS A 157 0.24 12.60 -26.20
N LEU A 158 0.21 13.69 -25.44
CA LEU A 158 -0.51 14.89 -25.85
C LEU A 158 0.43 15.74 -26.72
N MET A 159 -0.06 16.14 -27.89
CA MET A 159 0.68 17.01 -28.81
C MET A 159 0.29 18.46 -28.56
N PHE A 160 1.22 19.26 -28.03
CA PHE A 160 1.06 20.70 -27.89
C PHE A 160 2.27 21.41 -28.52
N LYS A 161 2.02 22.56 -29.15
CA LYS A 161 3.09 23.49 -29.55
C LYS A 161 3.34 24.44 -28.38
N LEU A 162 4.51 24.35 -27.78
CA LEU A 162 4.93 25.24 -26.71
C LEU A 162 5.90 26.26 -27.29
N TYR A 163 5.73 27.53 -26.94
CA TYR A 163 6.65 28.61 -27.30
C TYR A 163 7.33 29.11 -26.02
N GLY A 164 8.62 29.43 -26.11
CA GLY A 164 9.43 29.94 -25.03
C GLY A 164 10.45 30.96 -25.54
N LEU A 165 11.14 31.64 -24.63
CA LEU A 165 12.19 32.58 -25.02
C LEU A 165 13.54 31.87 -25.13
N ASN A 166 14.27 32.14 -26.20
CA ASN A 166 15.68 31.72 -26.32
C ASN A 166 16.61 32.65 -25.50
N ALA A 167 17.92 32.39 -25.53
CA ALA A 167 18.91 33.18 -24.79
C ALA A 167 18.95 34.67 -25.20
N GLU A 168 18.49 34.99 -26.41
CA GLU A 168 18.37 36.34 -26.95
C GLU A 168 17.00 37.00 -26.68
N GLY A 169 16.12 36.33 -25.91
CA GLY A 169 14.78 36.84 -25.59
C GLY A 169 13.78 36.76 -26.74
N LYS A 170 14.06 35.98 -27.78
CA LYS A 170 13.16 35.74 -28.91
C LYS A 170 12.25 34.54 -28.66
N GLU A 171 10.98 34.68 -28.99
CA GLU A 171 10.03 33.58 -28.96
C GLU A 171 10.40 32.51 -30.01
N VAL A 172 10.59 31.27 -29.54
CA VAL A 172 10.91 30.09 -30.33
C VAL A 172 10.04 28.93 -29.91
N GLU A 173 9.72 28.03 -30.84
CA GLU A 173 9.08 26.77 -30.51
C GLU A 173 10.03 25.91 -29.66
N VAL A 174 9.55 25.46 -28.51
CA VAL A 174 10.31 24.61 -27.59
C VAL A 174 10.31 23.19 -28.15
N PRO A 175 11.49 22.51 -28.20
CA PRO A 175 11.56 21.12 -28.63
C PRO A 175 10.60 20.23 -27.85
N VAL A 176 9.89 19.34 -28.55
CA VAL A 176 8.95 18.40 -27.94
C VAL A 176 9.70 17.48 -26.98
N GLN A 177 9.29 17.51 -25.71
CA GLN A 177 9.72 16.55 -24.70
C GLN A 177 8.61 15.54 -24.48
N LYS A 178 8.90 14.27 -24.72
CA LYS A 178 7.99 13.17 -24.35
C LYS A 178 7.89 13.12 -22.83
N LYS A 179 6.67 13.16 -22.30
CA LYS A 179 6.37 13.04 -20.87
C LYS A 179 5.27 12.03 -20.66
N GLU A 180 5.30 11.37 -19.51
CA GLU A 180 4.23 10.48 -19.09
C GLU A 180 2.95 11.27 -18.83
N LEU A 181 1.83 10.68 -19.24
CA LEU A 181 0.52 11.27 -19.07
C LEU A 181 -0.15 10.70 -17.82
N PHE A 182 -0.11 11.47 -16.73
CA PHE A 182 -0.76 11.10 -15.48
C PHE A 182 -2.26 11.47 -15.48
N ARG A 183 -3.07 10.57 -14.94
CA ARG A 183 -4.51 10.73 -14.72
C ARG A 183 -4.76 10.68 -13.23
N TYR A 184 -5.08 11.84 -12.65
CA TYR A 184 -5.30 11.96 -11.22
C TYR A 184 -6.77 11.69 -10.83
N MET A 185 -6.93 11.12 -9.64
CA MET A 185 -8.17 11.05 -8.90
C MET A 185 -7.93 11.69 -7.53
N MET A 186 -8.60 12.81 -7.29
CA MET A 186 -8.63 13.44 -5.98
C MET A 186 -9.79 12.85 -5.17
N VAL A 187 -9.51 12.51 -3.93
CA VAL A 187 -10.49 11.97 -2.98
C VAL A 187 -10.76 13.04 -1.93
N PRO A 188 -12.02 13.40 -1.66
CA PRO A 188 -12.35 14.25 -0.52
C PRO A 188 -11.82 13.66 0.78
N ASP A 189 -11.38 14.50 1.71
CA ASP A 189 -10.86 14.02 2.99
C ASP A 189 -11.92 13.24 3.77
N PHE A 190 -11.47 12.24 4.52
CA PHE A 190 -12.32 11.31 5.26
C PHE A 190 -11.62 10.88 6.54
N TYR A 191 -12.40 10.47 7.54
CA TYR A 191 -11.83 9.84 8.72
C TYR A 191 -11.51 8.39 8.43
N VAL A 192 -10.39 7.90 8.96
CA VAL A 192 -9.95 6.53 8.74
C VAL A 192 -9.35 5.90 10.00
N TRP A 193 -9.61 4.61 10.16
CA TRP A 193 -8.84 3.72 11.01
C TRP A 193 -8.50 2.46 10.20
N CYS A 194 -7.20 2.16 10.08
CA CYS A 194 -6.70 1.05 9.28
C CYS A 194 -6.04 -0.03 10.12
N CYS A 195 -6.13 -1.27 9.67
CA CYS A 195 -5.40 -2.42 10.21
C CYS A 195 -5.03 -3.40 9.08
N GLY A 196 -4.21 -4.41 9.34
CA GLY A 196 -3.99 -5.50 8.39
C GLY A 196 -5.08 -6.56 8.50
N LEU A 197 -5.41 -7.22 7.38
CA LEU A 197 -6.29 -8.40 7.30
C LEU A 197 -5.65 -9.69 7.81
N SER A 198 -4.37 -9.61 8.15
CA SER A 198 -3.65 -10.73 8.70
C SER A 198 -2.46 -10.28 9.55
N TYR A 199 -2.11 -11.05 10.58
CA TYR A 199 -0.86 -10.90 11.30
C TYR A 199 0.33 -11.23 10.40
N ASP A 200 1.23 -10.30 10.15
CA ASP A 200 2.50 -10.53 9.46
C ASP A 200 3.63 -9.92 10.32
N ALA A 201 4.54 -10.76 10.82
CA ALA A 201 5.63 -10.34 11.70
C ALA A 201 6.59 -9.36 11.03
N ARG A 202 6.61 -9.30 9.70
CA ARG A 202 7.29 -8.25 8.92
C ARG A 202 6.86 -6.85 9.34
N LEU A 203 5.58 -6.66 9.67
CA LEU A 203 5.03 -5.36 9.98
C LEU A 203 5.56 -4.75 11.29
N PHE A 204 6.19 -5.55 12.16
CA PHE A 204 6.97 -4.99 13.26
C PHE A 204 8.17 -4.18 12.78
N HIS A 205 8.88 -4.69 11.78
CA HIS A 205 10.03 -4.02 11.17
C HIS A 205 9.58 -2.80 10.36
N GLU A 206 8.60 -2.96 9.47
CA GLU A 206 8.14 -1.90 8.56
C GLU A 206 7.54 -0.69 9.31
N PHE A 207 6.78 -0.94 10.37
CA PHE A 207 6.14 0.13 11.17
C PHE A 207 6.96 0.57 12.39
N GLU A 208 8.16 0.01 12.60
CA GLU A 208 8.95 0.20 13.83
C GLU A 208 8.08 0.00 15.10
N ALA A 209 7.25 -1.04 15.03
CA ALA A 209 6.25 -1.32 16.04
C ALA A 209 6.87 -2.08 17.21
N GLU A 210 6.29 -1.85 18.39
CA GLU A 210 6.70 -2.52 19.63
C GLU A 210 5.66 -3.54 20.07
N ALA A 211 4.42 -3.39 19.58
CA ALA A 211 3.31 -4.25 19.90
C ALA A 211 2.33 -4.39 18.73
N VAL A 212 1.47 -5.41 18.82
CA VAL A 212 0.36 -5.64 17.91
C VAL A 212 -0.91 -6.00 18.70
N LEU A 213 -2.01 -5.39 18.29
CA LEU A 213 -3.36 -5.82 18.67
C LEU A 213 -3.85 -6.79 17.60
N VAL A 214 -4.25 -8.00 18.02
CA VAL A 214 -4.75 -9.05 17.14
C VAL A 214 -6.21 -9.31 17.48
N VAL A 215 -7.12 -8.80 16.66
CA VAL A 215 -8.57 -8.97 16.84
C VAL A 215 -9.02 -10.24 16.12
N ARG A 216 -9.56 -11.19 16.89
CA ARG A 216 -10.08 -12.48 16.42
C ARG A 216 -11.53 -12.41 16.00
N ASP A 217 -12.36 -11.75 16.82
CA ASP A 217 -13.76 -11.52 16.51
C ASP A 217 -13.91 -10.19 15.76
N GLN A 218 -13.73 -10.26 14.43
CA GLN A 218 -13.79 -9.11 13.54
C GLN A 218 -15.18 -8.49 13.50
N GLU A 219 -16.25 -9.28 13.65
CA GLU A 219 -17.63 -8.80 13.61
C GLU A 219 -17.95 -7.98 14.86
N ALA A 220 -17.65 -8.53 16.05
CA ALA A 220 -17.84 -7.81 17.30
C ALA A 220 -17.02 -6.52 17.35
N PHE A 221 -15.76 -6.56 16.90
CA PHE A 221 -14.93 -5.35 16.81
C PHE A 221 -15.53 -4.30 15.86
N SER A 222 -15.93 -4.72 14.65
CA SER A 222 -16.50 -3.82 13.65
C SER A 222 -17.79 -3.17 14.17
N SER A 223 -18.67 -3.93 14.83
CA SER A 223 -19.88 -3.40 15.45
C SER A 223 -19.55 -2.34 16.50
N ARG A 224 -18.66 -2.64 17.46
CA ARG A 224 -18.31 -1.70 18.53
C ARG A 224 -17.67 -0.42 18.01
N VAL A 225 -16.80 -0.52 17.00
CA VAL A 225 -16.18 0.65 16.36
C VAL A 225 -17.22 1.51 15.64
N ARG A 226 -18.11 0.90 14.84
CA ARG A 226 -19.18 1.62 14.14
C ARG A 226 -20.08 2.37 15.11
N ASP A 227 -20.51 1.72 16.20
CA ASP A 227 -21.36 2.33 17.22
C ASP A 227 -20.65 3.52 17.91
N ALA A 228 -19.40 3.34 18.31
CA ALA A 228 -18.63 4.38 19.00
C ALA A 228 -18.31 5.59 18.11
N VAL A 229 -18.00 5.37 16.83
CA VAL A 229 -17.81 6.48 15.88
C VAL A 229 -19.14 7.17 15.57
N LYS A 230 -20.23 6.41 15.38
CA LYS A 230 -21.55 7.00 15.11
C LYS A 230 -22.01 7.93 16.24
N ALA A 231 -21.67 7.61 17.49
CA ALA A 231 -21.92 8.47 18.64
C ALA A 231 -21.12 9.78 18.63
N LYS A 232 -19.92 9.80 18.05
CA LYS A 232 -19.05 10.99 17.94
C LYS A 232 -19.32 11.82 16.69
N VAL A 233 -19.57 11.15 15.57
CA VAL A 233 -19.69 11.74 14.24
C VAL A 233 -20.97 11.22 13.58
N PRO A 234 -22.16 11.66 14.04
CA PRO A 234 -23.43 11.09 13.60
C PRO A 234 -23.75 11.38 12.12
N SER A 235 -23.16 12.42 11.54
CA SER A 235 -23.31 12.76 10.12
C SER A 235 -22.37 11.97 9.20
N GLY A 236 -21.42 11.21 9.75
CA GLY A 236 -20.50 10.40 8.95
C GLY A 236 -21.19 9.19 8.34
N GLU A 237 -20.96 8.94 7.05
CA GLU A 237 -21.36 7.71 6.40
C GLU A 237 -20.21 6.71 6.50
N VAL A 238 -20.49 5.52 7.01
CA VAL A 238 -19.48 4.48 7.21
C VAL A 238 -19.36 3.58 6.00
N ILE A 239 -18.13 3.32 5.60
CA ILE A 239 -17.75 2.31 4.64
C ILE A 239 -16.51 1.60 5.17
N ASP A 240 -16.48 0.27 5.07
CA ASP A 240 -15.31 -0.51 5.49
C ASP A 240 -15.08 -1.69 4.57
N GLY A 241 -13.81 -2.08 4.44
CA GLY A 241 -13.42 -3.07 3.45
C GLY A 241 -11.92 -3.22 3.27
N PRO A 242 -11.51 -4.31 2.59
CA PRO A 242 -10.13 -4.53 2.16
C PRO A 242 -9.73 -3.52 1.08
N LEU A 243 -8.45 -3.17 1.02
CA LEU A 243 -7.93 -2.36 -0.08
C LEU A 243 -7.76 -3.15 -1.37
N SER A 244 -8.00 -2.46 -2.48
CA SER A 244 -7.62 -2.87 -3.83
C SER A 244 -6.28 -2.22 -4.19
N TYR A 245 -5.26 -3.04 -4.39
CA TYR A 245 -3.93 -2.57 -4.75
C TYR A 245 -3.79 -2.44 -6.26
N TYR A 246 -3.22 -1.33 -6.72
CA TYR A 246 -3.12 -1.05 -8.15
C TYR A 246 -1.69 -0.71 -8.57
N ASP A 247 -1.35 -1.19 -9.76
CA ASP A 247 -0.17 -0.75 -10.48
C ASP A 247 -0.50 0.45 -11.38
N PRO A 248 0.18 1.60 -11.24
CA PRO A 248 -0.15 2.80 -12.01
C PRO A 248 -0.12 2.64 -13.53
N TYR A 249 0.60 1.64 -14.04
CA TYR A 249 0.83 1.43 -15.47
C TYR A 249 -0.11 0.42 -16.11
N THR A 250 -0.84 -0.37 -15.33
CA THR A 250 -1.77 -1.39 -15.86
C THR A 250 -3.23 -1.11 -15.54
N ILE A 251 -3.51 -0.19 -14.61
CA ILE A 251 -4.88 0.18 -14.24
C ILE A 251 -5.33 1.44 -14.97
N ARG A 252 -6.63 1.50 -15.30
CA ARG A 252 -7.28 2.73 -15.77
C ARG A 252 -7.85 3.51 -14.60
N ARG A 253 -7.93 4.83 -14.74
CA ARG A 253 -8.50 5.72 -13.72
C ARG A 253 -9.92 5.32 -13.28
N ASP A 254 -10.77 4.87 -14.20
CA ASP A 254 -12.17 4.48 -13.92
C ASP A 254 -12.30 3.17 -13.14
N GLN A 255 -11.21 2.42 -12.97
CA GLN A 255 -11.16 1.21 -12.15
C GLN A 255 -10.71 1.50 -10.70
N LEU A 256 -10.27 2.73 -10.41
CA LEU A 256 -9.93 3.11 -9.05
C LEU A 256 -11.21 3.33 -8.23
N ILE A 257 -11.22 2.75 -7.05
CA ILE A 257 -12.25 2.93 -6.03
C ILE A 257 -11.74 4.00 -5.06
N PRO A 258 -12.42 5.16 -4.91
CA PRO A 258 -12.06 6.16 -3.91
C PRO A 258 -11.95 5.53 -2.52
N ILE A 259 -11.01 6.00 -1.69
CA ILE A 259 -10.76 5.51 -0.32
C ILE A 259 -10.15 4.10 -0.26
N PHE A 260 -10.52 3.20 -1.18
CA PHE A 260 -10.13 1.78 -1.16
C PHE A 260 -9.10 1.38 -2.22
N SER A 261 -8.54 2.33 -2.97
CA SER A 261 -7.42 2.07 -3.88
C SER A 261 -6.11 2.46 -3.21
N LYS A 262 -5.08 1.63 -3.30
CA LYS A 262 -3.74 1.97 -2.79
C LYS A 262 -2.66 1.49 -3.76
N ASN A 263 -1.57 2.24 -3.84
CA ASN A 263 -0.48 1.87 -4.72
C ASN A 263 0.07 0.49 -4.35
N LEU A 264 0.31 -0.35 -5.36
CA LEU A 264 0.79 -1.72 -5.22
C LEU A 264 2.07 -1.85 -4.38
N ARG A 265 2.90 -0.79 -4.30
CA ARG A 265 4.09 -0.78 -3.42
C ARG A 265 3.77 -1.09 -1.96
N TYR A 266 2.53 -0.84 -1.51
CA TYR A 266 2.06 -1.10 -0.15
C TYR A 266 1.27 -2.42 0.02
N LEU A 267 1.26 -3.29 -1.00
CA LEU A 267 0.49 -4.54 -0.97
C LEU A 267 0.82 -5.41 0.24
N TYR A 268 2.07 -5.41 0.71
CA TYR A 268 2.53 -6.15 1.88
C TYR A 268 1.79 -5.78 3.18
N GLN A 269 1.17 -4.59 3.24
CA GLN A 269 0.39 -4.16 4.40
C GLN A 269 -0.94 -4.92 4.54
N ASN A 270 -1.47 -5.45 3.43
CA ASN A 270 -2.73 -6.20 3.36
C ASN A 270 -3.86 -5.52 4.13
N GLU A 271 -4.07 -4.24 3.84
CA GLU A 271 -4.81 -3.30 4.67
C GLU A 271 -6.33 -3.43 4.54
N TYR A 272 -7.00 -3.30 5.67
CA TYR A 272 -8.44 -3.12 5.81
C TYR A 272 -8.72 -1.76 6.42
N ARG A 273 -9.66 -1.02 5.83
CA ARG A 273 -10.05 0.32 6.28
C ARG A 273 -11.44 0.31 6.86
N PHE A 274 -11.57 1.02 7.97
CA PHE A 274 -12.82 1.62 8.38
C PHE A 274 -12.73 3.10 8.04
N ALA A 275 -13.65 3.58 7.22
CA ALA A 275 -13.65 4.95 6.73
C ALA A 275 -15.01 5.61 6.97
N TRP A 276 -14.97 6.90 7.27
CA TRP A 276 -16.17 7.72 7.42
C TRP A 276 -16.05 8.96 6.55
N THR A 277 -16.90 9.05 5.54
CA THR A 277 -17.01 10.23 4.69
C THR A 277 -17.83 11.29 5.40
N MET A 278 -17.45 12.54 5.18
CA MET A 278 -18.08 13.70 5.81
C MET A 278 -18.69 14.62 4.75
N PRO A 279 -19.70 15.43 5.11
CA PRO A 279 -20.20 16.46 4.22
C PRO A 279 -19.08 17.36 3.70
N ALA A 280 -19.17 17.73 2.43
CA ALA A 280 -18.15 18.55 1.78
C ALA A 280 -17.87 19.85 2.57
N GLY A 281 -16.59 20.18 2.74
CA GLY A 281 -16.14 21.37 3.49
C GLY A 281 -16.03 21.16 5.01
N SER A 282 -16.26 19.95 5.52
CA SER A 282 -16.00 19.63 6.94
C SER A 282 -14.50 19.76 7.25
N ALA A 283 -14.15 20.50 8.30
CA ALA A 283 -12.81 20.45 8.88
C ALA A 283 -12.68 19.19 9.73
N LEU A 284 -11.72 18.33 9.39
CA LEU A 284 -11.52 17.04 10.05
C LEU A 284 -10.38 17.15 11.05
N GLU A 285 -10.67 16.86 12.31
CA GLU A 285 -9.68 16.85 13.39
C GLU A 285 -9.60 15.45 14.00
N PRO A 286 -8.40 14.96 14.35
CA PRO A 286 -8.26 13.69 15.04
C PRO A 286 -9.11 13.60 16.31
N PHE A 287 -9.71 12.44 16.54
CA PHE A 287 -10.44 12.17 17.78
C PHE A 287 -10.23 10.75 18.27
N PHE A 288 -10.59 10.51 19.53
CA PHE A 288 -10.54 9.19 20.14
C PHE A 288 -11.96 8.66 20.38
N ILE A 289 -12.10 7.35 20.22
CA ILE A 289 -13.24 6.56 20.66
C ILE A 289 -12.80 5.57 21.73
N GLU A 290 -13.75 5.13 22.56
CA GLU A 290 -13.56 4.00 23.47
C GLU A 290 -14.62 2.96 23.16
N ILE A 291 -14.19 1.74 22.84
CA ILE A 291 -15.07 0.61 22.50
C ILE A 291 -15.20 -0.43 23.63
N GLY A 292 -14.66 -0.09 24.81
CA GLY A 292 -14.53 -0.98 25.95
C GLY A 292 -13.34 -1.95 25.84
N PRO A 293 -13.02 -2.67 26.92
CA PRO A 293 -11.93 -3.66 26.91
C PRO A 293 -12.11 -4.69 25.80
N MET A 294 -11.00 -5.08 25.16
CA MET A 294 -11.01 -6.01 24.02
C MET A 294 -10.54 -7.42 24.37
N SER A 295 -10.35 -7.74 25.65
CA SER A 295 -9.85 -9.04 26.10
C SER A 295 -10.72 -10.25 25.69
N ASP A 296 -11.99 -10.01 25.35
CA ASP A 296 -12.94 -11.02 24.90
C ASP A 296 -12.90 -11.27 23.39
N ILE A 297 -12.37 -10.34 22.60
CA ILE A 297 -12.38 -10.38 21.13
C ILE A 297 -10.98 -10.30 20.50
N ALA A 298 -9.95 -9.98 21.29
CA ALA A 298 -8.61 -9.71 20.81
C ALA A 298 -7.52 -10.24 21.75
N GLU A 299 -6.30 -10.23 21.24
CA GLU A 299 -5.07 -10.59 21.92
C GLU A 299 -4.05 -9.45 21.77
N PHE A 300 -3.14 -9.36 22.74
CA PHE A 300 -2.06 -8.37 22.76
C PHE A 300 -0.72 -9.10 22.76
N TYR A 301 0.17 -8.70 21.84
CA TYR A 301 1.54 -9.19 21.77
C TYR A 301 2.51 -8.02 21.74
N GLU A 302 3.63 -8.14 22.45
CA GLU A 302 4.69 -7.13 22.48
C GLU A 302 6.06 -7.76 22.31
N THR A 303 6.97 -6.95 21.78
CA THR A 303 8.39 -7.28 21.66
C THR A 303 9.10 -7.19 23.01
N VAL A 304 10.23 -7.90 23.13
CA VAL A 304 11.10 -7.93 24.33
C VAL A 304 11.81 -6.59 24.52
#